data_AF-A0AAE3SA36-F1
#
_entry.id   AF-A0AAE3SA36-F1
#
_cell.length_a   1.000
_cell.length_b   1.000
_cell.length_c   1.000
_cell.angle_alpha   90.00
_cell.angle_beta   90.00
_cell.angle_gamma   90.00
#
_symmetry.space_group_name_H-M   'P 1'
#
loop_
_entity.id
_entity.type
_entity.pdbx_description
1 polymer ?
#
loop_
_entity_poly.entity_id
_entity_poly.type
_entity_poly.pdbx_seq_one_letter_code
_entity_poly.pdbx_strand_id
1 'polypeptide(L)'
;MDLLSGAFSTGLVLPAMCLAMLGWAVPRILALWWPEGVKWLLGLALVSTLVMAVCGAAFFAFLYSAQGVSLDDLYATGGLSVPLHFAKLSLISALLWAPLMVLSLAGVPKNWVKEVW
;
A
#
# COMPACT_ATOMS: atom_id res chain seq x y z
N MET A 1 24.26 -11.91 -16.61
CA MET A 1 24.00 -11.48 -15.21
C MET A 1 23.47 -10.04 -15.15
N ASP A 2 23.85 -9.17 -16.09
CA ASP A 2 23.53 -7.73 -16.08
C ASP A 2 22.05 -7.34 -16.36
N LEU A 3 21.31 -8.19 -17.07
CA LEU A 3 19.88 -7.99 -17.31
C LEU A 3 19.05 -8.11 -16.02
N LEU A 4 19.45 -9.01 -15.12
CA LEU A 4 18.76 -9.20 -13.84
C LEU A 4 19.09 -8.06 -12.87
N SER A 5 20.37 -7.67 -12.75
CA SER A 5 20.77 -6.55 -11.88
C SER A 5 20.16 -5.23 -12.32
N GLY A 6 20.05 -4.96 -13.63
CA GLY A 6 19.31 -3.81 -14.16
C GLY A 6 17.81 -3.88 -13.87
N ALA A 7 17.17 -5.05 -13.94
CA ALA A 7 15.75 -5.18 -13.58
C ALA A 7 15.48 -5.02 -12.06
N PHE A 8 16.44 -5.41 -11.21
CA PHE A 8 16.34 -5.24 -9.75
C PHE A 8 16.68 -3.82 -9.27
N SER A 9 17.61 -3.13 -9.93
CA SER A 9 18.06 -1.78 -9.54
C SER A 9 17.44 -0.63 -10.36
N THR A 10 17.03 -0.90 -11.60
CA THR A 10 16.48 0.08 -12.57
C THR A 10 15.05 -0.26 -12.99
N GLY A 11 14.60 -1.50 -12.80
CA GLY A 11 13.27 -1.97 -13.19
C GLY A 11 12.28 -1.97 -12.03
N LEU A 12 11.02 -1.70 -12.33
CA LEU A 12 9.84 -1.66 -11.44
C LEU A 12 9.70 -2.80 -10.41
N VAL A 13 10.51 -3.86 -10.49
CA VAL A 13 10.40 -5.08 -9.68
C VAL A 13 10.55 -4.79 -8.19
N LEU A 14 11.59 -4.05 -7.78
CA LEU A 14 11.82 -3.77 -6.35
C LEU A 14 10.66 -2.93 -5.75
N PRO A 15 10.22 -1.82 -6.37
CA PRO A 15 9.02 -1.10 -5.95
C PRO A 15 7.76 -1.97 -5.86
N ALA A 16 7.52 -2.82 -6.87
CA ALA A 16 6.35 -3.69 -6.91
C ALA A 16 6.37 -4.73 -5.79
N MET A 17 7.54 -5.33 -5.51
CA MET A 17 7.71 -6.28 -4.41
C MET A 17 7.47 -5.63 -3.05
N CYS A 18 7.99 -4.42 -2.81
CA CYS A 18 7.75 -3.69 -1.57
C CYS A 18 6.25 -3.40 -1.35
N LEU A 19 5.56 -2.92 -2.39
CA LEU A 19 4.12 -2.64 -2.33
C LEU A 19 3.29 -3.92 -2.12
N ALA A 20 3.67 -5.01 -2.78
CA ALA A 20 3.04 -6.32 -2.61
C ALA A 20 3.17 -6.84 -1.17
N MET A 21 4.38 -6.75 -0.60
CA MET A 21 4.63 -7.13 0.80
C MET A 21 3.83 -6.28 1.79
N LEU A 22 3.76 -4.96 1.55
CA LEU A 22 2.94 -4.07 2.37
C LEU A 22 1.46 -4.41 2.28
N GLY A 23 0.93 -4.65 1.07
CA GLY A 23 -0.46 -5.05 0.86
C GLY A 23 -0.83 -6.32 1.62
N TRP A 24 0.10 -7.26 1.75
CA TRP A 24 -0.09 -8.46 2.56
C TRP A 24 0.01 -8.21 4.07
N ALA A 25 1.01 -7.45 4.52
CA ALA A 25 1.33 -7.27 5.93
C ALA A 25 0.36 -6.33 6.66
N VAL A 26 0.00 -5.21 6.03
CA VAL A 26 -0.86 -4.16 6.62
C VAL A 26 -2.17 -4.72 7.21
N PRO A 27 -3.01 -5.45 6.46
CA PRO A 27 -4.28 -5.93 7.00
C PRO A 27 -4.09 -6.94 8.14
N ARG A 28 -3.01 -7.74 8.13
CA ARG A 28 -2.73 -8.72 9.19
C ARG A 28 -2.29 -8.05 10.49
N ILE A 29 -1.45 -7.03 10.39
CA ILE A 29 -0.97 -6.27 11.56
C ILE A 29 -2.14 -5.51 12.19
N LEU A 30 -2.97 -4.86 11.37
CA LEU A 30 -4.17 -4.17 11.84
C LEU A 30 -5.18 -5.14 12.48
N ALA A 31 -5.34 -6.34 11.92
CA ALA A 31 -6.25 -7.36 12.44
C ALA A 31 -5.89 -7.88 13.83
N LEU A 32 -4.64 -7.75 14.30
CA LEU A 32 -4.23 -8.25 15.61
C LEU A 32 -5.03 -7.64 16.78
N TRP A 33 -5.50 -6.41 16.59
CA TRP A 33 -6.24 -5.65 17.59
C TRP A 33 -7.72 -5.44 17.22
N TRP A 34 -8.14 -5.96 16.06
CA TRP A 34 -9.46 -5.67 15.49
C TRP A 34 -10.48 -6.76 15.85
N PRO A 35 -11.71 -6.39 16.25
CA PRO A 35 -12.75 -7.38 16.55
C PRO A 35 -13.18 -8.18 15.31
N GLU A 36 -13.60 -9.43 15.54
CA GLU A 36 -14.13 -10.30 14.47
C GLU A 36 -15.59 -9.95 14.13
N GLY A 37 -15.97 -10.07 12.85
CA GLY A 37 -17.33 -9.88 12.35
C GLY A 37 -17.37 -9.20 10.99
N VAL A 38 -18.45 -9.40 10.22
CA VAL A 38 -18.54 -8.90 8.83
C VAL A 38 -18.42 -7.38 8.76
N LYS A 39 -19.14 -6.66 9.63
CA LYS A 39 -19.07 -5.18 9.71
C LYS A 39 -17.65 -4.70 10.05
N TRP A 40 -17.01 -5.39 10.99
CA TRP A 40 -15.65 -5.05 11.43
C TRP A 40 -14.60 -5.37 10.36
N LEU A 41 -14.79 -6.44 9.58
CA LEU A 41 -13.93 -6.75 8.43
C LEU A 41 -14.06 -5.72 7.31
N LEU A 42 -15.27 -5.23 7.02
CA LEU A 42 -15.45 -4.13 6.08
C LEU A 42 -14.72 -2.86 6.57
N GLY A 43 -14.82 -2.57 7.87
CA GLY A 43 -14.05 -1.49 8.51
C GLY A 43 -12.54 -1.70 8.38
N LEU A 44 -12.05 -2.90 8.66
CA LEU A 44 -10.65 -3.28 8.53
C LEU A 44 -10.17 -3.14 7.08
N ALA A 45 -10.97 -3.53 6.10
CA ALA A 45 -10.67 -3.39 4.67
C ALA A 45 -10.56 -1.92 4.27
N LEU A 46 -11.49 -1.07 4.72
CA LEU A 46 -11.45 0.37 4.47
C LEU A 46 -10.21 1.01 5.10
N VAL A 47 -9.94 0.73 6.38
CA VAL A 47 -8.78 1.27 7.09
C VAL A 47 -7.48 0.79 6.48
N SER A 48 -7.38 -0.49 6.12
CA SER A 48 -6.21 -1.04 5.42
C SER A 48 -5.98 -0.34 4.07
N THR A 49 -7.06 -0.04 3.34
CA THR A 49 -6.99 0.69 2.06
C THR A 49 -6.45 2.12 2.27
N LEU A 50 -6.93 2.83 3.28
CA LEU A 50 -6.44 4.18 3.60
C LEU A 50 -4.98 4.16 4.03
N VAL A 51 -4.61 3.22 4.92
CA VAL A 51 -3.21 3.04 5.35
C VAL A 51 -2.32 2.72 4.14
N MET A 52 -2.76 1.84 3.25
CA MET A 52 -2.02 1.52 2.02
C MET A 52 -1.90 2.71 1.07
N ALA A 53 -2.94 3.54 0.94
CA ALA A 53 -2.88 4.75 0.13
C ALA A 53 -1.85 5.76 0.68
N VAL A 54 -1.78 5.90 2.01
CA VAL A 54 -0.79 6.76 2.66
C VAL A 54 0.62 6.17 2.54
N CYS A 55 0.79 4.87 2.82
CA CYS A 55 2.08 4.19 2.71
C CYS A 55 2.62 4.20 1.27
N GLY A 56 1.76 3.96 0.28
CA GLY A 56 2.17 4.01 -1.13
C GLY A 56 2.53 5.43 -1.57
N ALA A 57 1.77 6.45 -1.15
CA ALA A 57 2.10 7.84 -1.42
C ALA A 57 3.45 8.24 -0.79
N ALA A 58 3.68 7.86 0.47
CA ALA A 58 4.96 8.07 1.16
C ALA A 58 6.11 7.33 0.48
N PHE A 59 5.87 6.10 0.02
CA PHE A 59 6.86 5.30 -0.69
C PHE A 59 7.27 5.95 -2.02
N PHE A 60 6.32 6.43 -2.81
CA PHE A 60 6.63 7.17 -4.04
C PHE A 60 7.30 8.51 -3.78
N ALA A 61 6.89 9.25 -2.74
CA ALA A 61 7.57 10.48 -2.34
C ALA A 61 9.04 10.20 -1.97
N PHE A 62 9.31 9.12 -1.23
CA PHE A 62 10.67 8.68 -0.92
C PHE A 62 11.45 8.33 -2.19
N LEU A 63 10.88 7.55 -3.11
CA LEU A 63 11.52 7.23 -4.39
C LEU A 63 11.84 8.47 -5.25
N TYR A 64 10.99 9.49 -5.20
CA TYR A 64 11.24 10.76 -5.88
C TYR A 64 12.40 11.52 -5.23
N SER A 65 12.45 11.58 -3.90
CA SER A 65 13.58 12.21 -3.19
C SER A 65 14.90 11.47 -3.44
N ALA A 66 14.88 10.14 -3.50
CA ALA A 66 16.05 9.32 -3.78
C ALA A 66 16.57 9.49 -5.22
N GLN A 67 15.71 9.93 -6.15
CA GLN A 67 16.10 10.28 -7.52
C GLN A 67 16.65 11.72 -7.63
N GLY A 68 16.81 12.43 -6.52
CA GLY A 68 17.39 13.78 -6.48
C GLY A 68 16.36 14.90 -6.67
N VAL A 69 15.06 14.60 -6.58
CA VAL A 69 14.01 15.62 -6.68
C VAL A 69 13.77 16.26 -5.30
N SER A 70 14.00 17.56 -5.18
CA SER A 70 13.68 18.33 -3.98
C SER A 70 12.16 18.42 -3.77
N LEU A 71 11.65 17.73 -2.74
CA LEU A 71 10.24 17.76 -2.37
C LEU A 71 9.79 19.15 -1.90
N ASP A 72 10.71 19.94 -1.32
CA ASP A 72 10.45 21.31 -0.88
C ASP A 72 10.20 22.26 -2.06
N ASP A 73 10.98 22.14 -3.13
CA ASP A 73 10.80 22.93 -4.36
C ASP A 73 9.50 22.56 -5.08
N LEU A 74 9.16 21.25 -5.08
CA LEU A 74 7.87 20.76 -5.58
C LEU A 74 6.72 21.34 -4.77
N TYR A 75 6.79 21.32 -3.44
CA TYR A 75 5.75 21.89 -2.58
C TYR A 75 5.65 23.40 -2.71
N ALA A 76 6.76 24.11 -2.86
CA ALA A 76 6.77 25.56 -3.08
C ALA A 76 6.10 25.95 -4.41
N THR A 77 6.26 25.11 -5.45
CA THR A 77 5.73 25.37 -6.80
C THR A 77 4.30 24.83 -6.97
N GLY A 78 4.00 23.67 -6.40
CA GLY A 78 2.74 22.94 -6.61
C GLY A 78 1.79 22.92 -5.42
N GLY A 79 2.23 23.29 -4.21
CA GLY A 79 1.42 23.29 -3.00
C GLY A 79 0.65 21.98 -2.78
N LEU A 80 -0.67 22.09 -2.64
CA LEU A 80 -1.59 20.97 -2.36
C LEU A 80 -1.73 19.98 -3.53
N SER A 81 -1.25 20.32 -4.73
CA SER A 81 -1.26 19.40 -5.89
C SER A 81 -0.21 18.29 -5.77
N VAL A 82 0.85 18.50 -4.99
CA VAL A 82 1.93 17.53 -4.75
C VAL A 82 1.46 16.31 -3.97
N PRO A 83 0.83 16.43 -2.77
CA PRO A 83 0.31 15.27 -2.06
C PRO A 83 -0.83 14.58 -2.83
N LEU A 84 -1.63 15.33 -3.59
CA LEU A 84 -2.67 14.77 -4.45
C LEU A 84 -2.07 13.91 -5.57
N HIS A 85 -0.95 14.34 -6.16
CA HIS A 85 -0.24 13.58 -7.18
C HIS A 85 0.28 12.24 -6.63
N PHE A 86 0.91 12.24 -5.46
CA PHE A 86 1.40 11.01 -4.82
C PHE A 86 0.25 10.09 -4.38
N ALA A 87 -0.85 10.65 -3.89
CA ALA A 87 -2.06 9.88 -3.60
C ALA A 87 -2.63 9.21 -4.85
N LYS A 88 -2.67 9.93 -5.99
CA LYS A 88 -3.09 9.38 -7.28
C LYS A 88 -2.14 8.27 -7.76
N LEU A 89 -0.82 8.45 -7.62
CA LEU A 89 0.15 7.39 -7.92
C LEU A 89 -0.11 6.14 -7.06
N SER A 90 -0.32 6.32 -5.77
CA SER A 90 -0.62 5.21 -4.86
C SER A 90 -1.92 4.49 -5.19
N LEU A 91 -2.93 5.21 -5.68
CA LEU A 91 -4.20 4.64 -6.13
C LEU A 91 -4.03 3.87 -7.45
N ILE A 92 -3.24 4.38 -8.40
CA ILE A 92 -2.94 3.65 -9.63
C ILE A 92 -2.15 2.37 -9.31
N SER A 93 -1.22 2.45 -8.36
CA SER A 93 -0.45 1.28 -7.92
C SER A 93 -1.27 0.29 -7.08
N ALA A 94 -2.55 0.58 -6.78
CA ALA A 94 -3.45 -0.36 -6.12
C ALA A 94 -3.62 -1.67 -6.89
N LEU A 95 -3.42 -1.65 -8.22
CA LEU A 95 -3.36 -2.88 -9.02
C LEU A 95 -2.29 -3.87 -8.52
N LEU A 96 -1.21 -3.38 -7.89
CA LEU A 96 -0.13 -4.22 -7.37
C LEU A 96 -0.42 -4.73 -5.95
N TRP A 97 -0.99 -3.89 -5.09
CA TRP A 97 -1.12 -4.21 -3.66
C TRP A 97 -2.54 -4.58 -3.21
N ALA A 98 -3.59 -4.08 -3.88
CA ALA A 98 -4.97 -4.29 -3.46
C ALA A 98 -5.44 -5.75 -3.60
N PRO A 99 -5.13 -6.49 -4.69
CA PRO A 99 -5.49 -7.91 -4.78
C PRO A 99 -4.86 -8.74 -3.65
N LEU A 100 -3.59 -8.45 -3.32
CA LEU A 100 -2.89 -9.11 -2.22
C LEU A 100 -3.47 -8.73 -0.86
N MET A 101 -3.87 -7.48 -0.66
CA MET A 101 -4.56 -7.04 0.55
C MET A 101 -5.90 -7.76 0.73
N VAL A 102 -6.70 -7.88 -0.33
CA VAL A 102 -7.97 -8.61 -0.31
C VAL A 102 -7.75 -10.08 0.02
N LEU A 103 -6.77 -10.74 -0.62
CA LEU A 103 -6.42 -12.13 -0.30
C LEU A 103 -5.92 -12.27 1.15
N SER A 104 -5.17 -11.29 1.65
CA SER A 104 -4.68 -11.27 3.03
C SER A 104 -5.83 -11.11 4.03
N LEU A 105 -6.79 -10.21 3.76
CA LEU A 105 -8.02 -10.02 4.54
C LEU A 105 -8.91 -11.27 4.55
N ALA A 106 -9.04 -11.97 3.43
CA ALA A 106 -9.82 -13.20 3.33
C ALA A 106 -9.30 -14.32 4.27
N GLY A 107 -8.01 -14.30 4.59
CA GLY A 107 -7.37 -15.24 5.53
C GLY A 107 -7.37 -14.79 7.00
N VAL A 108 -7.93 -13.62 7.33
CA VAL A 108 -8.00 -13.10 8.71
C VAL A 108 -8.99 -13.85 9.60
N PRO A 109 -10.20 -14.25 9.16
CA PRO A 109 -11.19 -14.87 10.05
C PRO A 109 -10.75 -16.26 10.50
N LYS A 110 -10.54 -16.45 11.81
CA LYS A 110 -10.08 -17.73 12.38
C LYS A 110 -11.23 -18.59 12.92
N ASN A 111 -12.29 -17.96 13.43
CA ASN A 111 -13.35 -18.63 14.20
C ASN A 111 -14.69 -18.70 13.46
N TRP A 112 -14.72 -18.46 12.14
CA TRP A 112 -15.93 -18.49 11.31
C TRP A 112 -16.39 -19.93 11.01
N VAL A 113 -16.75 -20.64 12.08
CA VAL A 113 -17.30 -22.02 12.07
C VAL A 113 -18.81 -22.02 12.35
N LYS A 114 -19.32 -20.95 12.97
CA LYS A 114 -20.76 -20.74 13.21
C LYS A 114 -21.16 -19.39 12.65
N GLU A 115 -22.31 -19.32 11.98
CA GLU A 115 -22.87 -18.08 11.47
C GLU A 115 -23.23 -17.15 12.64
N VAL A 116 -22.39 -16.14 12.86
CA VAL A 116 -22.70 -15.01 13.74
C VAL A 116 -23.06 -13.84 12.83
N TRP A 117 -24.37 -13.64 12.66
CA TRP A 117 -24.99 -12.55 11.92
C TRP A 117 -24.94 -11.24 12.73
#